data_AF-A0A924KPV0-F1
#
_entry.id   AF-A0A924KPV0-F1
#
_cell.length_a   1.000
_cell.length_b   1.000
_cell.length_c   1.000
_cell.angle_alpha   90.00
_cell.angle_beta   90.00
_cell.angle_gamma   90.00
#
_symmetry.space_group_name_H-M   'P 1'
#
loop_
_entity.id
_entity.type
_entity.pdbx_description
1 polymer ?
#
loop_
_entity_poly.entity_id
_entity_poly.type
_entity_poly.pdbx_seq_one_letter_code
_entity_poly.pdbx_strand_id
1 'polypeptide(L)'
;MRNRIALAGSAIFFCASLFCASLFSFAATAEATLPTPPGVRTTGVLPISAALAQRAEPYTKFRPSTLLDWHPGTSAALILRADLDSGREHLHIVAGSGATPESLAVLPETVVNASFQPKHGSQVLVRTLSADGVFGISVLDVSRRRLRSISPPGESAGVPAWHVAGEMIAFTTSSTAASTTASKLHSKLYIGEPRVLDGLKVASATTAGRWRDPQFSPNGKSVVYVQEDADADSLWTFDIDKKQHQRISQGAPHTRYGAPRFAADGGSVWLTVKRKDSLRQLVHVTSDGAETALTTSPNADVVEFAISELAGRIAINATENGASALRFFDLVSRKELLRPALLPGEITGIRWIPTGGSSGATVLPAGDVAPPVKARHQLGFSLASHRAPRELFVYEIETTKLTRWTNGAVPGLNAFDFVEPSTLPWKSAPDRGAKRTGQTDLYLPDPIRFAGRRPVLIVLPTTNAAESPRGFIGKYQFLLNELGIAICYPSIDGAVATNIATLIDRIAEHTMLNVDRVILQAAPSDDVQAFARLLQQLPRIAGGIVPGGKPSLGTLMNTSAPLFVVREKSGLLTQSPAWQISTANHAASTDSATQNFIFYAQLRFLQMVVGELTLPPQDTETLRPPAL
;
A
#
# COMPACT_ATOMS: atom_id res chain seq x y z
N MET A 1 -52.43 -35.44 -62.95
CA MET A 1 -52.59 -35.74 -64.39
C MET A 1 -51.21 -35.59 -65.03
N ARG A 2 -50.47 -36.69 -65.15
CA ARG A 2 -50.29 -37.56 -66.33
C ARG A 2 -49.30 -37.00 -67.38
N ASN A 3 -48.07 -37.54 -67.34
CA ASN A 3 -47.30 -38.14 -68.45
C ASN A 3 -45.88 -38.47 -67.92
N ARG A 4 -45.54 -39.72 -67.52
CA ARG A 4 -45.11 -40.93 -68.27
C ARG A 4 -43.91 -40.67 -69.21
N ILE A 5 -42.67 -41.02 -68.82
CA ILE A 5 -41.91 -42.31 -68.95
C ILE A 5 -41.34 -42.57 -70.36
N ALA A 6 -40.00 -42.68 -70.44
CA ALA A 6 -39.20 -43.67 -71.21
C ALA A 6 -37.72 -43.53 -70.78
N LEU A 7 -37.07 -44.51 -70.11
CA LEU A 7 -36.27 -45.64 -70.65
C LEU A 7 -35.22 -45.21 -71.71
N ALA A 8 -34.00 -45.72 -71.79
CA ALA A 8 -33.06 -46.49 -70.97
C ALA A 8 -31.79 -46.55 -71.85
N GLY A 9 -30.58 -46.52 -71.29
CA GLY A 9 -29.36 -46.60 -72.09
C GLY A 9 -28.10 -46.70 -71.24
N SER A 10 -27.79 -47.93 -70.84
CA SER A 10 -26.54 -48.29 -70.17
C SER A 10 -25.35 -48.15 -71.12
N ALA A 11 -24.28 -47.49 -70.67
CA ALA A 11 -22.92 -47.78 -71.11
C ALA A 11 -21.97 -47.56 -69.92
N ILE A 12 -21.18 -48.59 -69.66
CA ILE A 12 -20.33 -48.79 -68.49
C ILE A 12 -18.87 -48.41 -68.88
N PHE A 13 -18.10 -47.95 -67.89
CA PHE A 13 -16.63 -47.83 -67.80
C PHE A 13 -15.95 -46.62 -68.45
N PHE A 14 -15.51 -45.66 -67.62
CA PHE A 14 -14.09 -45.51 -67.26
C PHE A 14 -13.88 -44.53 -66.09
N CYS A 15 -12.93 -44.85 -65.21
CA CYS A 15 -12.47 -44.11 -64.05
C CYS A 15 -12.04 -42.67 -64.35
N ALA A 16 -12.42 -41.72 -63.49
CA ALA A 16 -11.50 -40.75 -62.87
C ALA A 16 -12.24 -39.91 -61.81
N SER A 17 -11.86 -40.13 -60.56
CA SER A 17 -12.13 -39.31 -59.38
C SER A 17 -11.77 -37.84 -59.57
N LEU A 18 -12.73 -36.93 -59.38
CA LEU A 18 -12.47 -35.54 -58.98
C LEU A 18 -13.24 -35.24 -57.69
N PHE A 19 -12.56 -35.57 -56.59
CA PHE A 19 -12.86 -35.08 -55.25
C PHE A 19 -12.29 -33.65 -55.20
N CYS A 20 -13.08 -32.63 -55.56
CA CYS A 20 -12.70 -31.24 -55.34
C CYS A 20 -12.82 -30.95 -53.84
N ALA A 21 -11.75 -31.23 -53.11
CA ALA A 21 -11.58 -30.81 -51.74
C ALA A 21 -11.62 -29.27 -51.69
N SER A 22 -12.63 -28.72 -51.00
CA SER A 22 -12.62 -27.35 -50.52
C SER A 22 -11.44 -27.19 -49.57
N LEU A 23 -10.34 -26.67 -50.09
CA LEU A 23 -9.23 -26.12 -49.30
C LEU A 23 -9.77 -24.92 -48.50
N PHE A 24 -10.26 -25.18 -47.29
CA PHE A 24 -10.28 -24.15 -46.26
C PHE A 24 -8.82 -23.84 -45.94
N SER A 25 -8.27 -22.81 -46.58
CA SER A 25 -7.07 -22.15 -46.08
C SER A 25 -7.40 -21.58 -44.70
N PHE A 26 -7.02 -22.30 -43.65
CA PHE A 26 -6.83 -21.71 -42.33
C PHE A 26 -5.68 -20.71 -42.48
N ALA A 27 -6.01 -19.46 -42.83
CA ALA A 27 -5.12 -18.36 -42.52
C ALA A 27 -5.04 -18.31 -41.00
N ALA A 28 -3.92 -18.77 -40.43
CA ALA A 28 -3.61 -18.52 -39.04
C ALA A 28 -3.57 -16.99 -38.87
N THR A 29 -4.61 -16.43 -38.27
CA THR A 29 -4.59 -15.03 -37.84
C THR A 29 -3.46 -14.91 -36.84
N ALA A 30 -2.37 -14.26 -37.24
CA ALA A 30 -1.27 -13.95 -36.32
C ALA A 30 -1.87 -13.21 -35.12
N GLU A 31 -1.64 -13.74 -33.91
CA GLU A 31 -2.14 -13.13 -32.69
C GLU A 31 -1.57 -11.72 -32.58
N ALA A 32 -2.45 -10.72 -32.44
CA ALA A 32 -2.01 -9.33 -32.32
C ALA A 32 -1.11 -9.18 -31.09
N THR A 33 -0.02 -8.41 -31.22
CA THR A 33 0.95 -8.18 -30.14
C THR A 33 0.94 -6.72 -29.70
N LEU A 34 1.28 -6.49 -28.43
CA LEU A 34 1.41 -5.14 -27.89
C LEU A 34 2.69 -4.46 -28.40
N PRO A 35 2.60 -3.19 -28.88
CA PRO A 35 3.80 -2.42 -29.19
C PRO A 35 4.54 -2.02 -27.92
N THR A 36 5.87 -1.84 -28.03
CA THR A 36 6.69 -1.28 -26.95
C THR A 36 6.37 0.22 -26.78
N PRO A 37 6.07 0.69 -25.55
CA PRO A 37 5.77 2.10 -25.32
C PRO A 37 6.93 3.05 -25.66
N PRO A 38 6.65 4.29 -26.05
CA PRO A 38 7.69 5.31 -26.25
C PRO A 38 8.60 5.46 -25.03
N GLY A 39 9.92 5.53 -25.23
CA GLY A 39 10.89 5.67 -24.14
C GLY A 39 11.23 4.39 -23.39
N VAL A 40 10.59 3.26 -23.73
CA VAL A 40 10.94 1.93 -23.23
C VAL A 40 11.86 1.23 -24.23
N ARG A 41 12.90 0.58 -23.71
CA ARG A 41 13.80 -0.26 -24.51
C ARG A 41 13.82 -1.68 -23.97
N THR A 42 13.74 -2.68 -24.85
CA THR A 42 13.72 -4.09 -24.47
C THR A 42 14.86 -4.88 -25.09
N THR A 43 15.31 -5.95 -24.44
CA THR A 43 16.24 -6.96 -24.98
C THR A 43 15.82 -8.33 -24.50
N GLY A 44 15.74 -9.32 -25.40
CA GLY A 44 15.34 -10.69 -25.08
C GLY A 44 13.84 -10.89 -24.79
N VAL A 45 13.07 -9.81 -24.56
CA VAL A 45 11.63 -9.87 -24.28
C VAL A 45 10.88 -10.40 -25.50
N LEU A 46 10.20 -11.54 -25.35
CA LEU A 46 9.34 -12.10 -26.39
C LEU A 46 8.09 -11.22 -26.60
N PRO A 47 7.47 -11.28 -27.80
CA PRO A 47 6.23 -10.55 -28.05
C PRO A 47 5.15 -10.86 -27.01
N ILE A 48 4.51 -9.81 -26.51
CA ILE A 48 3.40 -9.88 -25.57
C ILE A 48 2.12 -9.90 -26.38
N SER A 49 1.27 -10.91 -26.19
CA SER A 49 0.02 -10.98 -26.94
C SER A 49 -1.02 -10.00 -26.41
N ALA A 50 -1.83 -9.45 -27.32
CA ALA A 50 -2.93 -8.55 -26.99
C ALA A 50 -3.97 -9.25 -26.12
N ALA A 51 -4.19 -10.55 -26.31
CA ALA A 51 -5.12 -11.34 -25.49
C ALA A 51 -4.66 -11.45 -24.03
N LEU A 52 -3.36 -11.68 -23.79
CA LEU A 52 -2.79 -11.69 -22.45
C LEU A 52 -2.98 -10.32 -21.77
N ALA A 53 -2.68 -9.25 -22.49
CA ALA A 53 -2.83 -7.89 -21.98
C ALA A 53 -4.29 -7.55 -21.66
N GLN A 54 -5.22 -7.87 -22.55
CA GLN A 54 -6.64 -7.62 -22.37
C GLN A 54 -7.20 -8.37 -21.16
N ARG A 55 -6.78 -9.62 -20.94
CA ARG A 55 -7.19 -10.40 -19.75
C ARG A 55 -6.58 -9.87 -18.46
N ALA A 56 -5.34 -9.40 -18.52
CA ALA A 56 -4.64 -8.85 -17.35
C ALA A 56 -5.09 -7.43 -17.01
N GLU A 57 -5.66 -6.69 -17.98
CA GLU A 57 -6.00 -5.28 -17.82
C GLU A 57 -6.86 -4.98 -16.59
N PRO A 58 -7.96 -5.69 -16.28
CA PRO A 58 -8.77 -5.40 -15.10
C PRO A 58 -7.97 -5.44 -13.78
N TYR A 59 -6.99 -6.33 -13.68
CA TYR A 59 -6.11 -6.45 -12.50
C TYR A 59 -5.12 -5.28 -12.36
N THR A 60 -5.06 -4.37 -13.33
CA THR A 60 -4.22 -3.16 -13.28
C THR A 60 -5.00 -1.90 -12.91
N LYS A 61 -6.33 -1.98 -12.75
CA LYS A 61 -7.21 -0.81 -12.59
C LYS A 61 -7.69 -0.57 -11.16
N PHE A 62 -7.02 -1.16 -10.16
CA PHE A 62 -7.35 -0.95 -8.75
C PHE A 62 -7.11 0.51 -8.34
N ARG A 63 -8.04 1.08 -7.57
CA ARG A 63 -7.96 2.47 -7.09
C ARG A 63 -8.04 2.52 -5.55
N PRO A 64 -6.94 2.19 -4.83
CA PRO A 64 -6.89 2.31 -3.37
C PRO A 64 -7.34 3.70 -2.91
N SER A 65 -8.00 3.76 -1.75
CA SER A 65 -8.43 5.00 -1.10
C SER A 65 -7.95 5.03 0.36
N THR A 66 -7.11 6.03 0.69
CA THR A 66 -6.53 6.23 2.03
C THR A 66 -7.17 7.43 2.72
N LEU A 67 -7.70 7.26 3.93
CA LEU A 67 -8.27 8.34 4.74
C LEU A 67 -7.17 9.28 5.24
N LEU A 68 -7.36 10.58 5.05
CA LEU A 68 -6.48 11.62 5.58
C LEU A 68 -7.12 12.37 6.75
N ASP A 69 -8.33 12.87 6.54
CA ASP A 69 -9.05 13.70 7.51
C ASP A 69 -10.55 13.82 7.21
N TRP A 70 -11.30 14.44 8.12
CA TRP A 70 -12.73 14.72 8.00
C TRP A 70 -13.01 16.22 7.97
N HIS A 71 -13.86 16.66 7.05
CA HIS A 71 -14.28 18.06 7.03
C HIS A 71 -15.07 18.39 8.31
N PRO A 72 -14.70 19.43 9.08
CA PRO A 72 -15.24 19.66 10.43
C PRO A 72 -16.74 19.98 10.47
N GLY A 73 -17.28 20.60 9.42
CA GLY A 73 -18.71 20.92 9.31
C GLY A 73 -19.58 19.83 8.68
N THR A 74 -19.17 19.30 7.52
CA THR A 74 -19.98 18.37 6.71
C THR A 74 -19.69 16.89 6.98
N SER A 75 -18.60 16.56 7.68
CA SER A 75 -18.09 15.19 7.82
C SER A 75 -17.81 14.49 6.49
N ALA A 76 -17.56 15.23 5.42
CA ALA A 76 -17.01 14.66 4.18
C ALA A 76 -15.57 14.19 4.41
N ALA A 77 -15.20 13.03 3.85
CA ALA A 77 -13.86 12.49 3.99
C ALA A 77 -12.90 13.14 3.00
N LEU A 78 -11.73 13.58 3.46
CA LEU A 78 -10.57 13.84 2.62
C LEU A 78 -9.77 12.55 2.47
N ILE A 79 -9.56 12.12 1.22
CA ILE A 79 -8.84 10.89 0.92
C ILE A 79 -7.72 11.14 -0.09
N LEU A 80 -6.70 10.27 -0.03
CA LEU A 80 -5.83 9.99 -1.17
C LEU A 80 -6.45 8.87 -1.99
N ARG A 81 -6.54 9.04 -3.31
CA ARG A 81 -7.03 8.00 -4.22
C ARG A 81 -6.15 7.91 -5.44
N ALA A 82 -5.78 6.69 -5.82
CA ALA A 82 -4.98 6.43 -7.01
C ALA A 82 -5.74 6.76 -8.30
N ASP A 83 -5.06 7.44 -9.20
CA ASP A 83 -5.47 7.68 -10.58
C ASP A 83 -5.19 6.46 -11.48
N LEU A 84 -6.01 6.21 -12.51
CA LEU A 84 -5.78 5.06 -13.40
C LEU A 84 -4.62 5.26 -14.34
N ASP A 85 -4.38 6.49 -14.81
CA ASP A 85 -3.46 6.77 -15.90
C ASP A 85 -2.02 6.89 -15.41
N SER A 86 -1.84 7.26 -14.14
CA SER A 86 -0.52 7.39 -13.52
C SER A 86 -0.27 6.45 -12.33
N GLY A 87 -1.31 5.87 -11.73
CA GLY A 87 -1.20 5.11 -10.48
C GLY A 87 -0.86 5.97 -9.25
N ARG A 88 -0.69 7.29 -9.44
CA ARG A 88 -0.38 8.23 -8.35
C ARG A 88 -1.62 8.55 -7.54
N GLU A 89 -1.43 8.72 -6.24
CA GLU A 89 -2.51 9.11 -5.34
C GLU A 89 -2.69 10.63 -5.32
N HIS A 90 -3.93 11.08 -5.53
CA HIS A 90 -4.31 12.49 -5.53
C HIS A 90 -5.41 12.77 -4.50
N LEU A 91 -5.54 14.03 -4.11
CA LEU A 91 -6.53 14.46 -3.12
C LEU A 91 -7.94 14.42 -3.69
N HIS A 92 -8.84 13.74 -2.98
CA HIS A 92 -10.26 13.70 -3.29
C HIS A 92 -11.11 13.95 -2.04
N ILE A 93 -12.34 14.41 -2.23
CA ILE A 93 -13.38 14.45 -1.20
C ILE A 93 -14.44 13.38 -1.49
N VAL A 94 -14.93 12.72 -0.43
CA VAL A 94 -16.06 11.81 -0.48
C VAL A 94 -17.13 12.29 0.50
N ALA A 95 -18.29 12.67 -0.02
CA ALA A 95 -19.35 13.31 0.77
C ALA A 95 -20.10 12.34 1.70
N GLY A 96 -20.07 11.04 1.43
CA GLY A 96 -20.83 10.04 2.17
C GLY A 96 -20.59 8.62 1.65
N SER A 97 -21.27 7.64 2.25
CA SER A 97 -21.16 6.25 1.84
C SER A 97 -21.63 6.04 0.40
N GLY A 98 -20.79 5.41 -0.43
CA GLY A 98 -21.10 5.12 -1.83
C GLY A 98 -21.03 6.33 -2.77
N ALA A 99 -20.76 7.54 -2.23
CA ALA A 99 -20.63 8.74 -3.04
C ALA A 99 -19.40 8.66 -3.96
N THR A 100 -19.53 9.21 -5.17
CA THR A 100 -18.41 9.31 -6.09
C THR A 100 -17.34 10.26 -5.52
N PRO A 101 -16.06 9.84 -5.42
CA PRO A 101 -15.00 10.73 -5.00
C PRO A 101 -14.77 11.87 -5.99
N GLU A 102 -14.71 13.09 -5.50
CA GLU A 102 -14.45 14.29 -6.30
C GLU A 102 -13.00 14.74 -6.15
N SER A 103 -12.29 14.93 -7.27
CA SER A 103 -10.90 15.41 -7.23
C SER A 103 -10.83 16.86 -6.76
N LEU A 104 -9.98 17.10 -5.76
CA LEU A 104 -9.70 18.44 -5.25
C LEU A 104 -8.54 19.11 -5.99
N ALA A 105 -7.43 18.39 -6.13
CA ALA A 105 -6.21 18.89 -6.72
C ALA A 105 -5.37 17.73 -7.25
N VAL A 106 -4.77 17.93 -8.42
CA VAL A 106 -3.74 17.06 -8.99
C VAL A 106 -2.40 17.74 -8.77
N LEU A 107 -1.52 17.11 -8.00
CA LEU A 107 -0.22 17.64 -7.67
C LEU A 107 0.87 16.88 -8.44
N PRO A 108 1.94 17.57 -8.89
CA PRO A 108 3.08 16.92 -9.51
C PRO A 108 3.93 16.15 -8.48
N GLU A 109 3.97 16.62 -7.23
CA GLU A 109 4.63 15.93 -6.12
C GLU A 109 3.73 14.87 -5.47
N THR A 110 4.35 13.89 -4.80
CA THR A 110 3.62 12.86 -4.06
C THR A 110 3.01 13.45 -2.80
N VAL A 111 1.69 13.36 -2.64
CA VAL A 111 1.03 13.78 -1.40
C VAL A 111 1.24 12.71 -0.34
N VAL A 112 1.67 13.13 0.86
CA VAL A 112 2.02 12.22 1.97
C VAL A 112 1.08 12.40 3.15
N ASN A 113 0.56 13.61 3.37
CA ASN A 113 -0.39 13.90 4.42
C ASN A 113 -1.22 15.12 4.04
N ALA A 114 -2.46 15.19 4.52
CA ALA A 114 -3.23 16.43 4.47
C ALA A 114 -4.25 16.50 5.61
N SER A 115 -4.61 17.72 6.02
CA SER A 115 -5.60 17.96 7.08
C SER A 115 -6.41 19.22 6.86
N PHE A 116 -7.70 19.15 7.14
CA PHE A 116 -8.61 20.29 7.07
C PHE A 116 -8.31 21.29 8.18
N GLN A 117 -8.53 22.57 7.86
CA GLN A 117 -8.60 23.63 8.85
C GLN A 117 -9.70 23.32 9.88
N PRO A 118 -9.36 23.21 11.17
CA PRO A 118 -10.36 22.98 12.22
C PRO A 118 -11.47 24.03 12.20
N LYS A 119 -12.69 23.63 12.62
CA LYS A 119 -13.91 24.44 12.72
C LYS A 119 -14.49 24.98 11.40
N HIS A 120 -13.65 25.34 10.44
CA HIS A 120 -14.06 26.03 9.21
C HIS A 120 -14.00 25.12 7.98
N GLY A 121 -13.00 24.25 7.85
CA GLY A 121 -12.83 23.37 6.69
C GLY A 121 -12.53 24.07 5.36
N SER A 122 -12.36 25.39 5.35
CA SER A 122 -12.18 26.19 4.13
C SER A 122 -10.81 26.01 3.47
N GLN A 123 -9.83 25.49 4.24
CA GLN A 123 -8.47 25.26 3.81
C GLN A 123 -8.02 23.84 4.18
N VAL A 124 -7.03 23.33 3.44
CA VAL A 124 -6.36 22.06 3.72
C VAL A 124 -4.85 22.30 3.74
N LEU A 125 -4.16 21.88 4.79
CA LEU A 125 -2.70 21.75 4.75
C LEU A 125 -2.36 20.48 4.01
N VAL A 126 -1.46 20.57 3.04
CA VAL A 126 -1.02 19.45 2.21
C VAL A 126 0.48 19.34 2.35
N ARG A 127 0.97 18.18 2.78
CA ARG A 127 2.39 17.86 2.82
C ARG A 127 2.74 16.94 1.66
N THR A 128 3.74 17.34 0.88
CA THR A 128 4.19 16.63 -0.31
C THR A 128 5.65 16.21 -0.18
N LEU A 129 6.04 15.19 -0.96
CA LEU A 129 7.41 14.73 -1.14
C LEU A 129 7.79 14.95 -2.61
N SER A 130 8.81 15.76 -2.83
CA SER A 130 9.38 16.01 -4.16
C SER A 130 10.27 14.84 -4.61
N ALA A 131 10.59 14.81 -5.91
CA ALA A 131 11.40 13.73 -6.50
C ALA A 131 12.84 13.64 -5.96
N ASP A 132 13.37 14.74 -5.44
CA ASP A 132 14.67 14.84 -4.77
C ASP A 132 14.61 14.51 -3.27
N GLY A 133 13.46 14.06 -2.76
CA GLY A 133 13.31 13.59 -1.38
C GLY A 133 13.07 14.69 -0.35
N VAL A 134 12.75 15.91 -0.80
CA VAL A 134 12.48 17.05 0.08
C VAL A 134 10.98 17.12 0.39
N PHE A 135 10.64 17.31 1.66
CA PHE A 135 9.25 17.47 2.05
C PHE A 135 8.85 18.94 2.02
N GLY A 136 7.74 19.23 1.34
CA GLY A 136 7.12 20.55 1.26
C GLY A 136 5.75 20.59 1.95
N ILE A 137 5.30 21.78 2.34
CA ILE A 137 3.95 22.05 2.82
C ILE A 137 3.33 23.13 1.93
N SER A 138 2.08 22.90 1.58
CA SER A 138 1.23 23.84 0.87
C SER A 138 -0.12 24.00 1.57
N VAL A 139 -0.79 25.11 1.28
CA VAL A 139 -2.18 25.36 1.70
C VAL A 139 -3.05 25.30 0.45
N LEU A 140 -4.09 24.47 0.48
CA LEU A 140 -5.12 24.38 -0.54
C LEU A 140 -6.35 25.15 -0.07
N ASP A 141 -6.80 26.13 -0.86
CA ASP A 141 -8.15 26.71 -0.74
C ASP A 141 -9.16 25.76 -1.37
N VAL A 142 -10.09 25.25 -0.57
CA VAL A 142 -11.05 24.21 -1.00
C VAL A 142 -12.01 24.74 -2.07
N SER A 143 -12.49 25.98 -1.91
CA SER A 143 -13.45 26.59 -2.83
C SER A 143 -12.84 26.94 -4.18
N ARG A 144 -11.61 27.46 -4.17
CA ARG A 144 -10.88 27.89 -5.36
C ARG A 144 -10.06 26.79 -6.00
N ARG A 145 -9.91 25.64 -5.32
CA ARG A 145 -9.02 24.53 -5.69
C ARG A 145 -7.60 25.00 -6.01
N ARG A 146 -7.13 26.01 -5.27
CA ARG A 146 -5.84 26.65 -5.49
C ARG A 146 -4.86 26.28 -4.39
N LEU A 147 -3.75 25.68 -4.80
CA LEU A 147 -2.64 25.35 -3.92
C LEU A 147 -1.64 26.51 -3.86
N ARG A 148 -1.06 26.75 -2.69
CA ARG A 148 0.07 27.66 -2.50
C ARG A 148 1.10 27.05 -1.57
N SER A 149 2.35 26.97 -2.01
CA SER A 149 3.47 26.56 -1.16
C SER A 149 3.71 27.55 -0.03
N ILE A 150 3.97 27.02 1.16
CA ILE A 150 4.33 27.78 2.35
C ILE A 150 5.67 27.32 2.96
N SER A 151 6.35 26.38 2.29
CA SER A 151 7.65 25.89 2.74
C SER A 151 8.77 26.89 2.48
N PRO A 152 9.67 27.10 3.45
CA PRO A 152 10.93 27.80 3.22
C PRO A 152 11.79 27.09 2.16
N PRO A 153 12.49 27.83 1.28
CA PRO A 153 13.39 27.22 0.30
C PRO A 153 14.59 26.56 0.99
N GLY A 154 15.07 25.43 0.43
CA GLY A 154 16.28 24.74 0.89
C GLY A 154 16.12 23.91 2.18
N GLU A 155 14.91 23.80 2.72
CA GLU A 155 14.62 23.05 3.94
C GLU A 155 13.55 21.98 3.71
N SER A 156 13.62 20.88 4.48
CA SER A 156 12.64 19.80 4.43
C SER A 156 11.68 19.93 5.61
N ALA A 157 10.38 20.03 5.32
CA ALA A 157 9.36 20.29 6.32
C ALA A 157 8.82 19.00 6.99
N GLY A 158 8.65 19.03 8.29
CA GLY A 158 7.95 18.03 9.10
C GLY A 158 6.44 18.02 8.86
N VAL A 159 5.71 17.17 9.59
CA VAL A 159 4.24 17.14 9.53
C VAL A 159 3.70 18.39 10.22
N PRO A 160 2.87 19.22 9.56
CA PRO A 160 2.29 20.40 10.19
C PRO A 160 1.13 20.05 11.12
N ALA A 161 0.87 20.93 12.07
CA ALA A 161 -0.29 20.91 12.94
C ALA A 161 -1.08 22.21 12.84
N TRP A 162 -2.40 22.10 12.84
CA TRP A 162 -3.29 23.24 12.99
C TRP A 162 -3.40 23.63 14.47
N HIS A 163 -3.43 24.93 14.73
CA HIS A 163 -3.89 25.47 16.01
C HIS A 163 -5.37 25.13 16.21
N VAL A 164 -5.81 24.94 17.46
CA VAL A 164 -7.20 24.54 17.80
C VAL A 164 -8.27 25.51 17.28
N ALA A 165 -7.92 26.79 17.08
CA ALA A 165 -8.80 27.78 16.48
C ALA A 165 -8.81 27.77 14.93
N GLY A 166 -7.84 27.10 14.30
CA GLY A 166 -7.71 27.03 12.84
C GLY A 166 -7.09 28.25 12.17
N GLU A 167 -6.56 29.21 12.95
CA GLU A 167 -5.98 30.46 12.42
C GLU A 167 -4.46 30.40 12.23
N MET A 168 -3.79 29.56 13.02
CA MET A 168 -2.34 29.37 12.97
C MET A 168 -1.98 27.92 12.69
N ILE A 169 -0.75 27.72 12.25
CA ILE A 169 -0.13 26.40 12.11
C ILE A 169 1.20 26.36 12.84
N ALA A 170 1.66 25.16 13.18
CA ALA A 170 3.00 24.88 13.64
C ALA A 170 3.61 23.78 12.77
N PHE A 171 4.86 23.94 12.36
CA PHE A 171 5.62 22.87 11.71
C PHE A 171 7.10 23.05 11.99
N THR A 172 7.84 21.95 11.93
CA THR A 172 9.30 21.98 12.00
C THR A 172 9.89 21.87 10.62
N THR A 173 11.10 22.40 10.43
CA THR A 173 11.93 22.11 9.26
C THR A 173 13.29 21.61 9.70
N SER A 174 13.98 20.89 8.83
CA SER A 174 15.38 20.53 8.98
C SER A 174 16.17 20.83 7.71
N SER A 175 17.45 21.14 7.83
CA SER A 175 18.34 21.30 6.67
C SER A 175 18.38 20.02 5.80
N THR A 176 18.46 20.19 4.48
CA THR A 176 18.39 19.11 3.47
C THR A 176 19.74 18.43 3.20
N ALA A 177 20.77 18.66 4.03
CA ALA A 177 22.13 18.20 3.74
C ALA A 177 22.22 16.66 3.66
N ALA A 178 22.66 16.17 2.49
CA ALA A 178 22.61 14.77 2.06
C ALA A 178 23.48 13.77 2.86
N SER A 179 24.09 14.17 3.98
CA SER A 179 24.96 13.30 4.77
C SER A 179 25.27 13.89 6.16
N THR A 180 24.25 14.22 6.93
CA THR A 180 24.43 14.66 8.33
C THR A 180 23.70 13.72 9.29
N THR A 181 24.42 13.20 10.29
CA THR A 181 23.83 12.51 11.45
C THR A 181 22.80 13.42 12.13
N ALA A 182 21.79 12.86 12.81
CA ALA A 182 20.74 13.64 13.48
C ALA A 182 21.29 14.78 14.38
N SER A 183 22.44 14.55 15.01
CA SER A 183 23.18 15.54 15.83
C SER A 183 23.68 16.78 15.08
N LYS A 184 23.82 16.71 13.76
CA LYS A 184 24.29 17.80 12.88
C LYS A 184 23.16 18.48 12.10
N LEU A 185 21.92 18.00 12.26
CA LEU A 185 20.75 18.69 11.70
C LEU A 185 20.43 19.92 12.56
N HIS A 186 20.05 21.00 11.89
CA HIS A 186 19.49 22.19 12.53
C HIS A 186 18.00 22.18 12.27
N SER A 187 17.21 22.43 13.31
CA SER A 187 15.75 22.50 13.19
C SER A 187 15.23 23.88 13.48
N LYS A 188 14.18 24.26 12.78
CA LYS A 188 13.40 25.47 13.06
C LYS A 188 11.97 25.08 13.36
N LEU A 189 11.37 25.72 14.36
CA LEU A 189 9.95 25.66 14.65
C LEU A 189 9.29 26.92 14.09
N TYR A 190 8.42 26.75 13.10
CA TYR A 190 7.60 27.81 12.53
C TYR A 190 6.25 27.82 13.22
N ILE A 191 5.77 29.01 13.61
CA ILE A 191 4.41 29.24 14.10
C ILE A 191 3.89 30.52 13.47
N GLY A 192 2.68 30.46 12.91
CA GLY A 192 2.03 31.65 12.35
C GLY A 192 0.85 31.33 11.47
N GLU A 193 0.32 32.37 10.81
CA GLU A 193 -0.82 32.24 9.92
C GLU A 193 -0.39 31.60 8.59
N PRO A 194 -1.10 30.57 8.09
CA PRO A 194 -0.79 29.94 6.81
C PRO A 194 -1.20 30.80 5.60
N ARG A 195 -1.79 31.99 5.84
CA ARG A 195 -2.39 32.86 4.82
C ARG A 195 -1.39 33.74 4.07
N VAL A 196 -0.17 33.91 4.55
CA VAL A 196 0.91 34.66 3.86
C VAL A 196 2.24 33.98 4.20
N LEU A 197 3.14 33.78 3.21
CA LEU A 197 4.49 33.24 3.47
C LEU A 197 5.23 34.08 4.54
N ASP A 198 5.13 35.41 4.46
CA ASP A 198 5.67 36.35 5.46
C ASP A 198 4.94 36.32 6.81
N GLY A 199 3.75 35.69 6.87
CA GLY A 199 2.98 35.48 8.09
C GLY A 199 3.51 34.32 8.95
N LEU A 200 4.34 33.46 8.38
CA LEU A 200 5.00 32.36 9.10
C LEU A 200 6.32 32.86 9.68
N LYS A 201 6.35 33.01 11.00
CA LYS A 201 7.55 33.44 11.71
C LYS A 201 8.28 32.23 12.27
N VAL A 202 9.61 32.28 12.24
CA VAL A 202 10.44 31.35 13.01
C VAL A 202 10.21 31.69 14.48
N ALA A 203 9.48 30.82 15.17
CA ALA A 203 9.20 30.97 16.60
C ALA A 203 10.43 30.57 17.44
N SER A 204 11.16 29.56 16.98
CA SER A 204 12.41 29.11 17.59
C SER A 204 13.28 28.36 16.57
N ALA A 205 14.58 28.30 16.83
CA ALA A 205 15.53 27.47 16.09
C ALA A 205 16.51 26.78 17.05
N THR A 206 17.06 25.64 16.63
CA THR A 206 18.17 24.95 17.30
C THR A 206 19.37 24.80 16.38
N THR A 207 20.56 24.77 16.98
CA THR A 207 21.82 24.46 16.30
C THR A 207 22.17 22.97 16.36
N ALA A 208 21.34 22.12 16.99
CA ALA A 208 21.54 20.67 17.01
C ALA A 208 20.22 19.90 17.16
N GLY A 209 20.16 18.70 16.58
CA GLY A 209 19.04 17.77 16.69
C GLY A 209 17.90 18.06 15.72
N ARG A 210 17.10 17.02 15.45
CA ARG A 210 15.93 17.12 14.59
C ARG A 210 14.66 17.25 15.43
N TRP A 211 13.88 18.31 15.24
CA TRP A 211 12.57 18.45 15.89
C TRP A 211 11.47 17.92 14.98
N ARG A 212 10.54 17.14 15.52
CA ARG A 212 9.48 16.46 14.77
C ARG A 212 8.13 16.53 15.48
N ASP A 213 7.09 16.30 14.69
CA ASP A 213 5.71 16.06 15.10
C ASP A 213 5.14 17.12 16.07
N PRO A 214 5.26 18.43 15.78
CA PRO A 214 4.72 19.46 16.65
C PRO A 214 3.19 19.33 16.76
N GLN A 215 2.62 19.59 17.94
CA GLN A 215 1.17 19.67 18.16
C GLN A 215 0.83 20.76 19.18
N PHE A 216 -0.25 21.51 18.93
CA PHE A 216 -0.73 22.49 19.89
C PHE A 216 -1.42 21.83 21.10
N SER A 217 -1.27 22.47 22.25
CA SER A 217 -2.07 22.18 23.45
C SER A 217 -3.55 22.47 23.21
N PRO A 218 -4.48 21.85 23.98
CA PRO A 218 -5.91 22.10 23.85
C PRO A 218 -6.29 23.58 24.06
N ASN A 219 -5.52 24.31 24.88
CA ASN A 219 -5.68 25.74 25.11
C ASN A 219 -4.97 26.63 24.08
N GLY A 220 -4.20 26.04 23.15
CA GLY A 220 -3.52 26.75 22.07
C GLY A 220 -2.24 27.52 22.44
N LYS A 221 -1.83 27.50 23.72
CA LYS A 221 -0.72 28.35 24.22
C LYS A 221 0.66 27.70 24.14
N SER A 222 0.72 26.40 23.92
CA SER A 222 1.97 25.65 23.89
C SER A 222 1.99 24.67 22.74
N VAL A 223 3.20 24.27 22.32
CA VAL A 223 3.42 23.24 21.31
C VAL A 223 4.25 22.12 21.93
N VAL A 224 3.78 20.88 21.90
CA VAL A 224 4.59 19.69 22.21
C VAL A 224 5.31 19.25 20.95
N TYR A 225 6.55 18.78 21.06
CA TYR A 225 7.31 18.21 19.96
C TYR A 225 8.30 17.15 20.45
N VAL A 226 8.74 16.28 19.54
CA VAL A 226 9.81 15.32 19.80
C VAL A 226 11.13 15.89 19.28
N GLN A 227 12.16 15.86 20.11
CA GLN A 227 13.53 16.05 19.67
C GLN A 227 14.17 14.68 19.45
N GLU A 228 14.58 14.42 18.21
CA GLU A 228 15.32 13.24 17.81
C GLU A 228 16.82 13.52 17.97
N ASP A 229 17.44 12.76 18.88
CA ASP A 229 18.88 12.75 19.10
C ASP A 229 19.47 11.41 18.64
N ALA A 230 20.81 11.32 18.58
CA ALA A 230 21.50 10.17 18.01
C ALA A 230 21.11 8.84 18.70
N ASP A 231 21.02 8.84 20.03
CA ASP A 231 20.78 7.63 20.81
C ASP A 231 19.32 7.47 21.24
N ALA A 232 18.73 8.49 21.87
CA ALA A 232 17.39 8.44 22.42
C ALA A 232 16.65 9.77 22.24
N ASP A 233 15.36 9.69 21.97
CA ASP A 233 14.51 10.87 21.78
C ASP A 233 14.16 11.54 23.12
N SER A 234 13.84 12.83 23.06
CA SER A 234 13.32 13.60 24.19
C SER A 234 12.02 14.31 23.84
N LEU A 235 11.13 14.46 24.83
CA LEU A 235 9.83 15.10 24.69
C LEU A 235 9.88 16.51 25.29
N TRP A 236 9.44 17.50 24.52
CA TRP A 236 9.53 18.91 24.90
C TRP A 236 8.21 19.64 24.68
N THR A 237 8.02 20.71 25.46
CA THR A 237 7.02 21.74 25.19
C THR A 237 7.69 23.07 24.87
N PHE A 238 7.06 23.85 24.02
CA PHE A 238 7.38 25.24 23.73
C PHE A 238 6.20 26.13 24.12
N ASP A 239 6.41 27.06 25.05
CA ASP A 239 5.45 28.11 25.43
C ASP A 239 5.54 29.25 24.41
N ILE A 240 4.43 29.55 23.73
CA ILE A 240 4.41 30.49 22.59
C ILE A 240 4.63 31.93 23.06
N ASP A 241 4.04 32.32 24.20
CA ASP A 241 4.11 33.68 24.71
C ASP A 241 5.49 33.96 25.32
N LYS A 242 5.98 33.03 26.15
CA LYS A 242 7.29 33.16 26.80
C LYS A 242 8.46 32.86 25.88
N LYS A 243 8.20 32.18 24.76
CA LYS A 243 9.23 31.65 23.83
C LYS A 243 10.25 30.76 24.53
N GLN A 244 9.77 29.90 25.42
CA GLN A 244 10.61 29.04 26.26
C GLN A 244 10.34 27.57 25.98
N HIS A 245 11.41 26.77 25.97
CA HIS A 245 11.36 25.33 25.86
C HIS A 245 11.47 24.69 27.24
N GLN A 246 10.66 23.68 27.50
CA GLN A 246 10.73 22.85 28.70
C GLN A 246 10.72 21.37 28.32
N ARG A 247 11.74 20.63 28.76
CA ARG A 247 11.79 19.18 28.59
C ARG A 247 10.81 18.53 29.57
N ILE A 248 9.94 17.68 29.04
CA ILE A 248 9.02 16.84 29.82
C ILE A 248 9.72 15.55 30.22
N SER A 249 10.31 14.85 29.24
CA SER A 249 10.97 13.57 29.47
C SER A 249 12.18 13.36 28.56
N GLN A 250 13.08 12.49 29.00
CA GLN A 250 14.24 12.02 28.24
C GLN A 250 14.14 10.49 28.15
N GLY A 251 14.11 9.97 26.93
CA GLY A 251 14.13 8.52 26.71
C GLY A 251 15.41 7.89 27.21
N ALA A 252 15.31 6.66 27.72
CA ALA A 252 16.46 5.79 27.95
C ALA A 252 17.17 5.49 26.61
N PRO A 253 18.44 5.05 26.62
CA PRO A 253 19.17 4.70 25.39
C PRO A 253 18.35 3.86 24.41
N HIS A 254 18.45 4.19 23.11
CA HIS A 254 17.71 3.54 22.03
C HIS A 254 16.18 3.63 22.13
N THR A 255 15.65 4.65 22.82
CA THR A 255 14.21 4.93 22.88
C THR A 255 13.80 5.91 21.79
N ARG A 256 12.75 5.57 21.04
CA ARG A 256 12.14 6.46 20.04
C ARG A 256 10.73 6.84 20.44
N TYR A 257 10.44 8.13 20.33
CA TYR A 257 9.13 8.73 20.58
C TYR A 257 8.46 9.08 19.25
N GLY A 258 7.15 8.89 19.17
CA GLY A 258 6.39 9.18 17.95
C GLY A 258 4.98 9.68 18.22
N ALA A 259 4.54 10.61 17.36
CA ALA A 259 3.18 11.15 17.33
C ALA A 259 2.68 11.65 18.70
N PRO A 260 3.39 12.59 19.37
CA PRO A 260 2.90 13.15 20.62
C PRO A 260 1.55 13.86 20.40
N ARG A 261 0.67 13.75 21.39
CA ARG A 261 -0.65 14.38 21.46
C ARG A 261 -0.91 14.81 22.89
N PHE A 262 -1.25 16.07 23.12
CA PHE A 262 -1.70 16.49 24.45
C PHE A 262 -2.97 15.72 24.84
N ALA A 263 -3.07 15.36 26.12
CA ALA A 263 -4.33 14.95 26.72
C ALA A 263 -5.22 16.18 26.98
N ALA A 264 -6.51 15.96 27.26
CA ALA A 264 -7.45 17.04 27.57
C ALA A 264 -7.06 17.91 28.79
N ASP A 265 -6.26 17.39 29.71
CA ASP A 265 -5.76 18.16 30.86
C ASP A 265 -4.79 19.30 30.45
N GLY A 266 -4.27 19.27 29.22
CA GLY A 266 -3.33 20.25 28.68
C GLY A 266 -1.92 20.20 29.26
N GLY A 267 -1.63 19.26 30.17
CA GLY A 267 -0.32 19.11 30.82
C GLY A 267 0.35 17.77 30.55
N SER A 268 -0.42 16.72 30.28
CA SER A 268 0.08 15.40 29.95
C SER A 268 0.01 15.10 28.45
N VAL A 269 0.78 14.10 28.02
CA VAL A 269 0.97 13.76 26.61
C VAL A 269 0.81 12.27 26.39
N TRP A 270 0.03 11.89 25.40
CA TRP A 270 0.02 10.55 24.82
C TRP A 270 1.02 10.48 23.68
N LEU A 271 1.86 9.44 23.66
CA LEU A 271 2.79 9.18 22.56
C LEU A 271 3.07 7.70 22.41
N THR A 272 3.56 7.33 21.23
CA THR A 272 4.13 5.99 21.05
C THR A 272 5.58 5.96 21.48
N VAL A 273 5.98 4.88 22.15
CA VAL A 273 7.35 4.66 22.63
C VAL A 273 7.84 3.30 22.14
N LYS A 274 8.95 3.29 21.40
CA LYS A 274 9.68 2.09 20.98
C LYS A 274 11.01 2.06 21.71
N ARG A 275 11.20 1.12 22.64
CA ARG A 275 12.50 0.87 23.29
C ARG A 275 13.23 -0.27 22.61
N LYS A 276 14.52 -0.40 22.87
CA LYS A 276 15.33 -1.54 22.39
C LYS A 276 14.67 -2.87 22.72
N ASP A 277 14.65 -3.79 21.75
CA ASP A 277 14.16 -5.18 21.89
C ASP A 277 12.72 -5.30 22.44
N SER A 278 11.90 -4.27 22.27
CA SER A 278 10.50 -4.22 22.73
C SER A 278 9.56 -3.84 21.58
N LEU A 279 8.27 -4.23 21.66
CA LEU A 279 7.23 -3.72 20.76
C LEU A 279 6.91 -2.26 21.09
N ARG A 280 6.43 -1.49 20.10
CA ARG A 280 6.00 -0.10 20.33
C ARG A 280 4.74 -0.11 21.18
N GLN A 281 4.70 0.76 22.18
CA GLN A 281 3.56 0.90 23.09
C GLN A 281 2.99 2.31 23.03
N LEU A 282 1.69 2.46 23.33
CA LEU A 282 1.11 3.75 23.64
C LEU A 282 1.36 4.07 25.12
N VAL A 283 1.94 5.23 25.40
CA VAL A 283 2.34 5.67 26.74
C VAL A 283 1.69 7.02 27.04
N HIS A 284 1.20 7.16 28.26
CA HIS A 284 0.78 8.42 28.87
C HIS A 284 1.96 8.99 29.66
N VAL A 285 2.34 10.23 29.40
CA VAL A 285 3.45 10.92 30.08
C VAL A 285 2.92 12.17 30.75
N THR A 286 3.07 12.23 32.06
CA THR A 286 2.67 13.41 32.86
C THR A 286 3.69 14.54 32.71
N SER A 287 3.33 15.76 33.14
CA SER A 287 4.16 16.96 32.98
C SER A 287 5.51 16.89 33.71
N ASP A 288 5.63 16.03 34.72
CA ASP A 288 6.88 15.74 35.45
C ASP A 288 7.73 14.63 34.79
N GLY A 289 7.27 14.09 33.66
CA GLY A 289 7.95 13.07 32.89
C GLY A 289 7.65 11.63 33.31
N ALA A 290 6.74 11.39 34.27
CA ALA A 290 6.39 10.03 34.65
C ALA A 290 5.60 9.32 33.54
N GLU A 291 6.03 8.11 33.19
CA GLU A 291 5.46 7.34 32.07
C GLU A 291 4.55 6.21 32.58
N THR A 292 3.36 6.09 32.01
CA THR A 292 2.44 4.96 32.23
C THR A 292 2.05 4.35 30.89
N ALA A 293 2.43 3.10 30.64
CA ALA A 293 2.00 2.40 29.43
C ALA A 293 0.49 2.09 29.49
N LEU A 294 -0.21 2.37 28.39
CA LEU A 294 -1.56 1.85 28.19
C LEU A 294 -1.41 0.38 27.81
N THR A 295 -1.95 -0.52 28.64
CA THR A 295 -1.73 -1.96 28.58
C THR A 295 -1.81 -2.49 27.14
N THR A 296 -0.68 -2.91 26.59
CA THR A 296 -0.62 -3.63 25.32
C THR A 296 -0.45 -5.10 25.63
N SER A 297 -1.32 -5.95 25.07
CA SER A 297 -1.01 -7.38 24.93
C SER A 297 0.47 -7.54 24.57
N PRO A 298 1.23 -8.46 25.20
CA PRO A 298 2.68 -8.56 25.01
C PRO A 298 3.11 -8.74 23.54
N ASN A 299 2.16 -9.03 22.65
CA ASN A 299 2.37 -9.31 21.23
C ASN A 299 1.81 -8.24 20.27
N ALA A 300 1.40 -7.07 20.77
CA ALA A 300 0.82 -6.00 19.93
C ALA A 300 1.82 -4.85 19.73
N ASP A 301 2.27 -4.64 18.49
CA ASP A 301 3.14 -3.51 18.12
C ASP A 301 2.27 -2.32 17.68
N VAL A 302 2.20 -1.26 18.49
CA VAL A 302 1.33 -0.10 18.20
C VAL A 302 1.83 0.65 16.97
N VAL A 303 0.99 0.77 15.95
CA VAL A 303 1.29 1.47 14.69
C VAL A 303 0.85 2.92 14.76
N GLU A 304 -0.42 3.15 15.10
CA GLU A 304 -1.04 4.48 15.22
C GLU A 304 -2.15 4.47 16.28
N PHE A 305 -2.53 5.66 16.74
CA PHE A 305 -3.60 5.84 17.71
C PHE A 305 -4.42 7.11 17.39
N ALA A 306 -5.67 7.14 17.83
CA ALA A 306 -6.54 8.31 17.76
C ALA A 306 -7.36 8.45 19.05
N ILE A 307 -7.40 9.65 19.60
CA ILE A 307 -8.10 9.96 20.86
C ILE A 307 -9.34 10.78 20.55
N SER A 308 -10.45 10.46 21.20
CA SER A 308 -11.65 11.30 21.19
C SER A 308 -12.18 11.47 22.59
N GLU A 309 -12.10 12.71 23.09
CA GLU A 309 -12.71 13.14 24.34
C GLU A 309 -14.23 13.03 24.28
N LEU A 310 -14.81 13.37 23.12
CA LEU A 310 -16.25 13.28 22.89
C LEU A 310 -16.75 11.83 23.01
N ALA A 311 -16.02 10.88 22.41
CA ALA A 311 -16.35 9.46 22.49
C ALA A 311 -15.87 8.79 23.79
N GLY A 312 -15.08 9.48 24.62
CA GLY A 312 -14.44 8.94 25.81
C GLY A 312 -13.51 7.76 25.52
N ARG A 313 -12.84 7.75 24.35
CA ARG A 313 -12.14 6.55 23.83
C ARG A 313 -10.78 6.84 23.20
N ILE A 314 -9.92 5.84 23.29
CA ILE A 314 -8.69 5.71 22.50
C ILE A 314 -8.89 4.58 21.50
N ALA A 315 -8.72 4.86 20.21
CA ALA A 315 -8.61 3.85 19.16
C ALA A 315 -7.13 3.58 18.89
N ILE A 316 -6.74 2.32 18.79
CA ILE A 316 -5.37 1.90 18.52
C ILE A 316 -5.38 0.92 17.38
N ASN A 317 -4.54 1.15 16.40
CA ASN A 317 -4.18 0.15 15.40
C ASN A 317 -2.82 -0.45 15.81
N ALA A 318 -2.78 -1.76 16.00
CA ALA A 318 -1.56 -2.48 16.33
C ALA A 318 -1.35 -3.64 15.36
N THR A 319 -0.09 -3.99 15.11
CA THR A 319 0.25 -5.22 14.40
C THR A 319 0.26 -6.38 15.39
N GLU A 320 -0.58 -7.39 15.13
CA GLU A 320 -0.68 -8.62 15.90
C GLU A 320 -0.48 -9.82 14.99
N ASN A 321 0.52 -10.63 15.32
CA ASN A 321 0.93 -11.78 14.53
C ASN A 321 1.27 -11.46 13.06
N GLY A 322 1.32 -10.20 12.62
CA GLY A 322 1.54 -9.76 11.25
C GLY A 322 0.35 -9.06 10.57
N ALA A 323 -0.84 -8.98 11.20
CA ALA A 323 -2.01 -8.28 10.67
C ALA A 323 -2.41 -7.09 11.55
N SER A 324 -3.12 -6.10 11.01
CA SER A 324 -3.68 -5.00 11.80
C SER A 324 -4.80 -5.48 12.72
N ALA A 325 -4.80 -4.95 13.93
CA ALA A 325 -5.84 -5.13 14.92
C ALA A 325 -6.29 -3.76 15.42
N LEU A 326 -7.55 -3.42 15.14
CA LEU A 326 -8.18 -2.22 15.68
C LEU A 326 -8.71 -2.53 17.09
N ARG A 327 -8.26 -1.75 18.07
CA ARG A 327 -8.60 -1.87 19.48
C ARG A 327 -9.18 -0.57 20.00
N PHE A 328 -10.07 -0.69 20.99
CA PHE A 328 -10.64 0.44 21.70
C PHE A 328 -10.33 0.35 23.18
N PHE A 329 -10.02 1.48 23.79
CA PHE A 329 -9.83 1.60 25.23
C PHE A 329 -10.69 2.75 25.75
N ASP A 330 -11.24 2.57 26.94
CA ASP A 330 -11.87 3.65 27.69
C ASP A 330 -10.80 4.68 28.10
N LEU A 331 -11.06 5.96 27.82
CA LEU A 331 -10.06 7.02 27.98
C LEU A 331 -9.67 7.26 29.44
N VAL A 332 -10.59 7.06 30.38
CA VAL A 332 -10.36 7.34 31.82
C VAL A 332 -9.85 6.10 32.54
N SER A 333 -10.61 5.00 32.49
CA SER A 333 -10.30 3.75 33.18
C SER A 333 -9.19 2.95 32.50
N ARG A 334 -8.85 3.30 31.25
CA ARG A 334 -7.79 2.66 30.44
C ARG A 334 -8.06 1.17 30.17
N LYS A 335 -9.28 0.70 30.40
CA LYS A 335 -9.68 -0.68 30.15
C LYS A 335 -9.95 -0.90 28.66
N GLU A 336 -9.48 -2.03 28.15
CA GLU A 336 -9.80 -2.46 26.78
C GLU A 336 -11.32 -2.70 26.67
N LEU A 337 -11.90 -2.20 25.57
CA LEU A 337 -13.30 -2.34 25.21
C LEU A 337 -13.46 -3.39 24.11
N LEU A 338 -14.70 -3.74 23.78
CA LEU A 338 -14.99 -4.71 22.72
C LEU A 338 -14.34 -4.30 21.39
N ARG A 339 -13.66 -5.27 20.75
CA ARG A 339 -13.04 -5.09 19.45
C ARG A 339 -14.07 -5.19 18.32
N PRO A 340 -13.91 -4.40 17.24
CA PRO A 340 -14.70 -4.57 16.03
C PRO A 340 -14.30 -5.87 15.33
N ALA A 341 -15.28 -6.61 14.81
CA ALA A 341 -15.04 -7.77 13.95
C ALA A 341 -14.72 -7.27 12.52
N LEU A 342 -13.43 -7.18 12.21
CA LEU A 342 -12.94 -6.73 10.90
C LEU A 342 -12.32 -7.90 10.13
N LEU A 343 -12.34 -7.83 8.80
CA LEU A 343 -11.54 -8.73 7.97
C LEU A 343 -10.05 -8.51 8.29
N PRO A 344 -9.24 -9.57 8.34
CA PRO A 344 -7.78 -9.45 8.39
C PRO A 344 -7.28 -8.57 7.24
N GLY A 345 -6.30 -7.71 7.56
CA GLY A 345 -5.82 -6.73 6.61
C GLY A 345 -4.86 -5.72 7.22
N GLU A 346 -4.55 -4.71 6.43
CA GLU A 346 -3.81 -3.52 6.83
C GLU A 346 -4.81 -2.38 7.07
N ILE A 347 -4.83 -1.87 8.30
CA ILE A 347 -5.59 -0.69 8.69
C ILE A 347 -4.64 0.51 8.68
N THR A 348 -5.09 1.63 8.13
CA THR A 348 -4.36 2.90 8.17
C THR A 348 -5.30 4.09 8.34
N GLY A 349 -4.77 5.20 8.84
CA GLY A 349 -5.48 6.47 8.84
C GLY A 349 -6.67 6.50 9.79
N ILE A 350 -6.59 5.85 10.95
CA ILE A 350 -7.69 5.89 11.93
C ILE A 350 -7.96 7.34 12.37
N ARG A 351 -9.20 7.82 12.24
CA ARG A 351 -9.62 9.19 12.59
C ARG A 351 -11.04 9.20 13.13
N TRP A 352 -11.24 9.87 14.26
CA TRP A 352 -12.57 10.14 14.78
C TRP A 352 -13.29 11.19 13.92
N ILE A 353 -14.58 10.97 13.66
CA ILE A 353 -15.39 11.94 12.94
C ILE A 353 -15.77 13.07 13.91
N PRO A 354 -15.47 14.36 13.60
CA PRO A 354 -15.59 15.47 14.56
C PRO A 354 -17.01 15.74 15.05
N THR A 355 -18.01 15.52 14.20
CA THR A 355 -19.43 15.58 14.59
C THR A 355 -19.91 14.15 14.79
N GLY A 356 -20.73 13.89 15.81
CA GLY A 356 -21.44 12.61 15.96
C GLY A 356 -22.53 12.41 14.89
N GLY A 357 -22.21 12.76 13.64
CA GLY A 357 -23.10 12.91 12.50
C GLY A 357 -23.64 11.56 12.04
N SER A 358 -24.96 11.52 11.88
CA SER A 358 -25.69 10.42 11.28
C SER A 358 -25.08 10.05 9.93
N SER A 359 -24.53 8.85 9.85
CA SER A 359 -24.37 8.21 8.56
C SER A 359 -25.79 7.98 7.99
N GLY A 360 -26.19 8.81 7.02
CA GLY A 360 -27.41 8.61 6.25
C GLY A 360 -28.70 9.03 6.95
N ALA A 361 -28.94 10.34 7.08
CA ALA A 361 -30.32 10.80 7.00
C ALA A 361 -30.81 10.52 5.57
N THR A 362 -31.41 9.35 5.36
CA THR A 362 -32.41 9.19 4.31
C THR A 362 -33.37 10.36 4.47
N VAL A 363 -33.42 11.25 3.48
CA VAL A 363 -34.55 12.16 3.37
C VAL A 363 -35.76 11.24 3.19
N LEU A 364 -36.46 10.95 4.28
CA LEU A 364 -37.76 10.32 4.20
C LEU A 364 -38.63 11.24 3.33
N PRO A 365 -39.44 10.71 2.40
CA PRO A 365 -40.41 11.52 1.68
C PRO A 365 -41.24 12.30 2.70
N ALA A 366 -41.44 13.59 2.42
CA ALA A 366 -41.90 14.61 3.36
C ALA A 366 -43.08 14.15 4.24
N GLY A 367 -42.90 14.18 5.56
CA GLY A 367 -44.00 14.00 6.52
C GLY A 367 -43.58 13.54 7.92
N ASP A 368 -42.59 12.64 8.02
CA ASP A 368 -42.25 12.02 9.30
C ASP A 368 -40.92 12.55 9.86
N VAL A 369 -41.02 13.25 11.01
CA VAL A 369 -39.85 13.65 11.79
C VAL A 369 -39.30 12.40 12.47
N ALA A 370 -38.20 11.84 11.94
CA ALA A 370 -37.48 10.78 12.63
C ALA A 370 -37.12 11.23 14.07
N PRO A 371 -37.29 10.37 15.09
CA PRO A 371 -36.93 10.74 16.46
C PRO A 371 -35.44 11.16 16.52
N PRO A 372 -35.06 12.07 17.43
CA PRO A 372 -33.68 12.54 17.53
C PRO A 372 -32.75 11.35 17.74
N VAL A 373 -31.96 11.04 16.72
CA VAL A 373 -30.93 10.01 16.80
C VAL A 373 -29.88 10.53 17.77
N LYS A 374 -29.62 9.79 18.87
CA LYS A 374 -28.48 10.09 19.75
C LYS A 374 -27.23 10.25 18.89
N ALA A 375 -26.41 11.26 19.17
CA ALA A 375 -25.13 11.44 18.51
C ALA A 375 -24.35 10.12 18.56
N ARG A 376 -23.97 9.62 17.38
CA ARG A 376 -23.28 8.35 17.21
C ARG A 376 -21.81 8.65 17.01
N HIS A 377 -20.96 8.09 17.86
CA HIS A 377 -19.52 8.26 17.70
C HIS A 377 -19.05 7.34 16.58
N GLN A 378 -18.26 7.89 15.67
CA GLN A 378 -17.82 7.18 14.48
C GLN A 378 -16.32 7.30 14.33
N LEU A 379 -15.70 6.18 13.97
CA LEU A 379 -14.29 6.10 13.61
C LEU A 379 -14.18 5.76 12.12
N GLY A 380 -13.53 6.64 11.38
CA GLY A 380 -13.07 6.41 10.03
C GLY A 380 -11.73 5.70 9.99
N PHE A 381 -11.54 4.79 9.03
CA PHE A 381 -10.23 4.20 8.73
C PHE A 381 -10.19 3.62 7.33
N SER A 382 -9.00 3.46 6.78
CA SER A 382 -8.78 2.70 5.55
C SER A 382 -8.41 1.27 5.87
N LEU A 383 -9.01 0.31 5.16
CA LEU A 383 -8.72 -1.11 5.29
C LEU A 383 -8.38 -1.71 3.92
N ALA A 384 -7.16 -2.20 3.77
CA ALA A 384 -6.77 -3.10 2.69
C ALA A 384 -6.86 -4.54 3.18
N SER A 385 -7.60 -5.39 2.47
CA SER A 385 -7.72 -6.82 2.77
C SER A 385 -7.49 -7.61 1.49
N HIS A 386 -7.45 -8.93 1.57
CA HIS A 386 -7.34 -9.78 0.38
C HIS A 386 -8.44 -9.53 -0.66
N ARG A 387 -9.60 -9.04 -0.21
CA ARG A 387 -10.78 -8.74 -1.06
C ARG A 387 -10.95 -7.27 -1.41
N ALA A 388 -10.12 -6.37 -0.87
CA ALA A 388 -10.30 -4.93 -1.07
C ALA A 388 -8.97 -4.20 -1.22
N PRO A 389 -8.78 -3.40 -2.29
CA PRO A 389 -7.52 -2.73 -2.61
C PRO A 389 -7.06 -1.64 -1.64
N ARG A 390 -7.74 -1.46 -0.51
CA ARG A 390 -7.78 -0.32 0.42
C ARG A 390 -8.99 0.56 0.18
N GLU A 391 -9.90 0.55 1.13
CA GLU A 391 -11.16 1.30 1.09
C GLU A 391 -11.38 2.03 2.40
N LEU A 392 -12.08 3.16 2.32
CA LEU A 392 -12.58 3.87 3.49
C LEU A 392 -13.76 3.11 4.10
N PHE A 393 -13.66 2.83 5.39
CA PHE A 393 -14.72 2.34 6.24
C PHE A 393 -15.00 3.31 7.38
N VAL A 394 -16.26 3.33 7.82
CA VAL A 394 -16.69 4.02 9.03
C VAL A 394 -17.33 3.01 9.96
N TYR A 395 -16.80 2.92 11.18
CA TYR A 395 -17.32 2.09 12.25
C TYR A 395 -18.06 2.95 13.27
N GLU A 396 -19.33 2.61 13.50
CA GLU A 396 -20.18 3.26 14.47
C GLU A 396 -20.08 2.55 15.83
N ILE A 397 -19.70 3.29 16.86
CA ILE A 397 -19.36 2.72 18.16
C ILE A 397 -20.57 2.13 18.87
N GLU A 398 -21.72 2.82 18.85
CA GLU A 398 -22.91 2.44 19.61
C GLU A 398 -23.64 1.24 19.00
N THR A 399 -23.69 1.14 17.67
CA THR A 399 -24.43 0.09 16.96
C THR A 399 -23.55 -1.01 16.40
N THR A 400 -22.22 -0.90 16.57
CA THR A 400 -21.19 -1.77 15.99
C THR A 400 -21.30 -1.93 14.47
N LYS A 401 -21.97 -0.98 13.80
CA LYS A 401 -22.19 -0.99 12.36
C LYS A 401 -20.93 -0.55 11.63
N LEU A 402 -20.45 -1.40 10.72
CA LEU A 402 -19.38 -1.08 9.78
C LEU A 402 -19.98 -0.70 8.41
N THR A 403 -19.65 0.49 7.91
CA THR A 403 -20.13 1.01 6.63
C THR A 403 -18.96 1.30 5.70
N ARG A 404 -18.96 0.73 4.50
CA ARG A 404 -17.98 1.06 3.45
C ARG A 404 -18.36 2.37 2.78
N TRP A 405 -17.39 3.26 2.56
CA TRP A 405 -17.63 4.57 1.95
C TRP A 405 -17.11 4.66 0.52
N THR A 406 -15.92 4.12 0.25
CA THR A 406 -15.36 4.10 -1.10
C THR A 406 -15.55 2.73 -1.74
N ASN A 407 -15.66 2.73 -3.07
CA ASN A 407 -15.58 1.52 -3.86
C ASN A 407 -14.48 1.67 -4.93
N GLY A 408 -13.50 0.79 -4.86
CA GLY A 408 -12.42 0.56 -5.81
C GLY A 408 -12.55 -0.80 -6.50
N ALA A 409 -13.73 -1.43 -6.45
CA ALA A 409 -14.05 -2.58 -7.29
C ALA A 409 -13.86 -2.21 -8.77
N VAL A 410 -13.30 -3.16 -9.52
CA VAL A 410 -13.01 -2.99 -10.94
C VAL A 410 -14.07 -3.76 -11.73
N PRO A 411 -14.72 -3.15 -12.73
CA PRO A 411 -15.58 -3.89 -13.64
C PRO A 411 -14.85 -5.11 -14.24
N GLY A 412 -15.51 -6.27 -14.25
CA GLY A 412 -14.94 -7.52 -14.77
C GLY A 412 -14.13 -8.33 -13.74
N LEU A 413 -14.00 -7.87 -12.49
CA LEU A 413 -13.44 -8.66 -11.39
C LEU A 413 -14.43 -8.78 -10.24
N ASN A 414 -14.54 -9.98 -9.69
CA ASN A 414 -15.27 -10.23 -8.46
C ASN A 414 -14.28 -10.39 -7.30
N ALA A 415 -14.44 -9.54 -6.27
CA ALA A 415 -13.57 -9.56 -5.09
C ALA A 415 -13.68 -10.86 -4.27
N PHE A 416 -14.77 -11.63 -4.42
CA PHE A 416 -14.91 -12.93 -3.77
C PHE A 416 -14.05 -14.02 -4.43
N ASP A 417 -13.57 -13.79 -5.66
CA ASP A 417 -12.69 -14.71 -6.37
C ASP A 417 -11.21 -14.44 -6.04
N PHE A 418 -10.92 -13.44 -5.20
CA PHE A 418 -9.56 -13.13 -4.78
C PHE A 418 -9.09 -14.12 -3.72
N VAL A 419 -7.95 -14.75 -3.98
CA VAL A 419 -7.39 -15.79 -3.11
C VAL A 419 -6.82 -15.16 -1.85
N GLU A 420 -7.13 -15.79 -0.72
CA GLU A 420 -6.61 -15.49 0.62
C GLU A 420 -5.41 -16.40 0.94
N PRO A 421 -4.42 -15.93 1.73
CA PRO A 421 -3.29 -16.74 2.11
C PRO A 421 -3.71 -17.78 3.14
N SER A 422 -3.16 -18.97 2.97
CA SER A 422 -3.01 -19.97 4.01
C SER A 422 -1.61 -19.88 4.62
N THR A 423 -1.40 -20.44 5.80
CA THR A 423 -0.07 -20.51 6.41
C THR A 423 0.63 -21.81 6.02
N LEU A 424 1.83 -21.70 5.47
CA LEU A 424 2.75 -22.83 5.25
C LEU A 424 3.84 -22.82 6.33
N PRO A 425 3.73 -23.67 7.37
CA PRO A 425 4.76 -23.76 8.41
C PRO A 425 5.99 -24.52 7.90
N TRP A 426 7.16 -24.12 8.38
CA TRP A 426 8.42 -24.80 8.09
C TRP A 426 9.36 -24.83 9.31
N LYS A 427 10.27 -25.80 9.30
CA LYS A 427 11.34 -25.94 10.29
C LYS A 427 12.66 -26.10 9.56
N SER A 428 13.64 -25.25 9.86
CA SER A 428 14.96 -25.37 9.26
C SER A 428 15.72 -26.54 9.86
N ALA A 429 16.64 -27.09 9.07
CA ALA A 429 17.74 -27.88 9.62
C ALA A 429 18.57 -27.01 10.60
N PRO A 430 19.28 -27.60 11.57
CA PRO A 430 20.14 -26.84 12.48
C PRO A 430 21.22 -26.09 11.68
N ASP A 431 21.23 -24.77 11.75
CA ASP A 431 22.34 -23.94 11.28
C ASP A 431 23.04 -23.33 12.50
N ARG A 432 24.35 -23.59 12.65
CA ARG A 432 25.15 -23.24 13.84
C ARG A 432 24.49 -23.62 15.18
N GLY A 433 23.78 -24.76 15.20
CA GLY A 433 23.14 -25.30 16.40
C GLY A 433 21.74 -24.75 16.73
N ALA A 434 21.22 -23.77 15.99
CA ALA A 434 19.86 -23.24 16.20
C ALA A 434 18.86 -23.89 15.23
N LYS A 435 17.79 -24.50 15.77
CA LYS A 435 16.61 -24.89 14.98
C LYS A 435 15.72 -23.68 14.83
N ARG A 436 15.41 -23.27 13.59
CA ARG A 436 14.46 -22.18 13.32
C ARG A 436 13.12 -22.76 12.93
N THR A 437 12.05 -22.15 13.39
CA THR A 437 10.69 -22.42 12.92
C THR A 437 10.13 -21.13 12.38
N GLY A 438 9.51 -21.19 11.20
CA GLY A 438 8.92 -20.03 10.56
C GLY A 438 7.61 -20.35 9.89
N GLN A 439 6.97 -19.30 9.39
CA GLN A 439 5.72 -19.37 8.66
C GLN A 439 5.90 -18.61 7.35
N THR A 440 5.22 -19.08 6.31
CA THR A 440 5.17 -18.45 4.99
C THR A 440 3.71 -18.28 4.63
N ASP A 441 3.32 -17.09 4.18
CA ASP A 441 1.99 -16.89 3.63
C ASP A 441 1.96 -17.50 2.22
N LEU A 442 1.04 -18.44 2.01
CA LEU A 442 0.89 -19.24 0.80
C LEU A 442 -0.48 -18.98 0.17
N TYR A 443 -0.46 -18.39 -1.03
CA TYR A 443 -1.63 -18.22 -1.88
C TYR A 443 -1.67 -19.36 -2.90
N LEU A 444 -2.74 -20.16 -2.86
CA LEU A 444 -2.92 -21.32 -3.74
C LEU A 444 -4.01 -21.02 -4.79
N PRO A 445 -3.74 -21.27 -6.08
CA PRO A 445 -4.77 -21.26 -7.12
C PRO A 445 -5.86 -22.30 -6.83
N ASP A 446 -7.06 -22.05 -7.34
CA ASP A 446 -8.16 -23.01 -7.27
C ASP A 446 -7.78 -24.34 -7.94
N PRO A 447 -7.72 -25.46 -7.20
CA PRO A 447 -7.34 -26.77 -7.74
C PRO A 447 -8.34 -27.33 -8.76
N ILE A 448 -9.60 -26.87 -8.74
CA ILE A 448 -10.63 -27.29 -9.70
C ILE A 448 -10.33 -26.63 -11.05
N ARG A 449 -10.04 -25.33 -11.04
CA ARG A 449 -9.67 -24.56 -12.24
C ARG A 449 -8.30 -24.93 -12.77
N PHE A 450 -7.35 -25.22 -11.87
CA PHE A 450 -5.97 -25.53 -12.20
C PHE A 450 -5.54 -26.89 -11.62
N ALA A 451 -5.81 -27.94 -12.37
CA ALA A 451 -5.40 -29.29 -11.99
C ALA A 451 -3.86 -29.45 -11.93
N GLY A 452 -3.41 -30.40 -11.11
CA GLY A 452 -2.01 -30.80 -10.98
C GLY A 452 -1.15 -29.87 -10.11
N ARG A 453 0.15 -30.19 -10.03
CA ARG A 453 1.11 -29.40 -9.25
C ARG A 453 1.42 -28.07 -9.93
N ARG A 454 1.31 -26.97 -9.18
CA ARG A 454 1.38 -25.61 -9.71
C ARG A 454 2.77 -24.98 -9.54
N PRO A 455 3.25 -24.22 -10.54
CA PRO A 455 4.45 -23.39 -10.38
C PRO A 455 4.33 -22.44 -9.17
N VAL A 456 5.47 -22.05 -8.60
CA VAL A 456 5.51 -21.21 -7.39
C VAL A 456 6.33 -19.96 -7.64
N LEU A 457 5.76 -18.79 -7.35
CA LEU A 457 6.47 -17.53 -7.25
C LEU A 457 6.77 -17.23 -5.78
N ILE A 458 8.04 -17.19 -5.39
CA ILE A 458 8.47 -16.74 -4.06
C ILE A 458 8.83 -15.26 -4.16
N VAL A 459 8.11 -14.40 -3.42
CA VAL A 459 8.33 -12.95 -3.41
C VAL A 459 9.09 -12.56 -2.15
N LEU A 460 10.34 -12.12 -2.31
CA LEU A 460 11.17 -11.73 -1.18
C LEU A 460 10.71 -10.40 -0.57
N PRO A 461 10.67 -10.28 0.78
CA PRO A 461 10.35 -9.04 1.46
C PRO A 461 11.45 -7.99 1.23
N THR A 462 11.06 -6.71 1.21
CA THR A 462 12.02 -5.59 1.24
C THR A 462 12.52 -5.37 2.68
N THR A 463 13.69 -4.77 2.86
CA THR A 463 14.23 -4.44 4.19
C THR A 463 13.49 -3.32 4.93
N ASN A 464 12.63 -2.55 4.24
CA ASN A 464 11.94 -1.36 4.78
C ASN A 464 10.41 -1.38 4.71
N ALA A 465 9.79 -2.35 4.02
CA ALA A 465 8.35 -2.57 4.06
C ALA A 465 8.01 -3.65 5.08
N ALA A 466 6.86 -3.48 5.73
CA ALA A 466 6.29 -4.49 6.61
C ALA A 466 6.36 -5.89 5.96
N GLU A 467 6.63 -6.90 6.79
CA GLU A 467 6.47 -8.33 6.48
C GLU A 467 5.22 -8.58 5.63
N SER A 468 5.26 -9.61 4.77
CA SER A 468 4.17 -10.14 3.91
C SER A 468 2.90 -9.29 3.84
N PRO A 469 2.42 -8.86 2.65
CA PRO A 469 1.14 -8.16 2.55
C PRO A 469 0.01 -9.10 2.98
N ARG A 470 -0.30 -9.12 4.27
CA ARG A 470 -1.52 -9.70 4.87
C ARG A 470 -2.75 -8.85 4.57
N GLY A 471 -2.63 -7.96 3.58
CA GLY A 471 -3.69 -7.19 2.96
C GLY A 471 -3.79 -7.56 1.47
N PHE A 472 -3.89 -6.55 0.62
CA PHE A 472 -4.20 -6.76 -0.80
C PHE A 472 -2.96 -6.99 -1.67
N ILE A 473 -2.92 -8.09 -2.43
CA ILE A 473 -1.80 -8.41 -3.35
C ILE A 473 -2.01 -7.87 -4.78
N GLY A 474 -3.10 -7.16 -5.06
CA GLY A 474 -3.31 -6.44 -6.31
C GLY A 474 -3.21 -7.30 -7.56
N LYS A 475 -2.42 -6.81 -8.52
CA LYS A 475 -2.27 -7.46 -9.83
C LYS A 475 -1.73 -8.89 -9.76
N TYR A 476 -1.14 -9.30 -8.64
CA TYR A 476 -0.73 -10.69 -8.43
C TYR A 476 -1.91 -11.67 -8.32
N GLN A 477 -3.14 -11.20 -8.06
CA GLN A 477 -4.34 -12.05 -8.18
C GLN A 477 -4.49 -12.63 -9.60
N PHE A 478 -3.97 -11.96 -10.64
CA PHE A 478 -3.95 -12.53 -11.99
C PHE A 478 -3.13 -13.83 -12.07
N LEU A 479 -2.01 -13.91 -11.33
CA LEU A 479 -1.18 -15.13 -11.33
C LEU A 479 -1.95 -16.32 -10.77
N LEU A 480 -2.74 -16.08 -9.73
CA LEU A 480 -3.52 -17.10 -9.04
C LEU A 480 -4.76 -17.49 -9.85
N ASN A 481 -5.51 -16.50 -10.30
CA ASN A 481 -6.82 -16.71 -10.92
C ASN A 481 -6.74 -17.03 -12.41
N GLU A 482 -5.74 -16.53 -13.13
CA GLU A 482 -5.68 -16.66 -14.60
C GLU A 482 -4.54 -17.56 -15.08
N LEU A 483 -3.41 -17.59 -14.38
CA LEU A 483 -2.25 -18.43 -14.74
C LEU A 483 -2.09 -19.69 -13.89
N GLY A 484 -2.75 -19.78 -12.75
CA GLY A 484 -2.60 -20.91 -11.83
C GLY A 484 -1.17 -21.05 -11.28
N ILE A 485 -0.53 -19.93 -10.94
CA ILE A 485 0.78 -19.87 -10.28
C ILE A 485 0.55 -19.55 -8.80
N ALA A 486 1.05 -20.42 -7.91
CA ALA A 486 1.00 -20.20 -6.48
C ALA A 486 2.01 -19.12 -6.05
N ILE A 487 1.73 -18.42 -4.95
CA ILE A 487 2.59 -17.34 -4.46
C ILE A 487 2.95 -17.59 -2.99
N CYS A 488 4.24 -17.46 -2.68
CA CYS A 488 4.76 -17.54 -1.32
C CYS A 488 5.37 -16.21 -0.91
N TYR A 489 4.97 -15.70 0.25
CA TYR A 489 5.62 -14.59 0.95
C TYR A 489 6.28 -15.12 2.23
N PRO A 490 7.58 -15.43 2.20
CA PRO A 490 8.28 -15.94 3.37
C PRO A 490 8.49 -14.86 4.44
N SER A 491 8.26 -15.21 5.69
CA SER A 491 8.86 -14.48 6.82
C SER A 491 10.35 -14.81 6.86
N ILE A 492 11.20 -13.83 6.57
CA ILE A 492 12.65 -14.02 6.52
C ILE A 492 13.30 -13.38 7.74
N ASP A 493 13.94 -14.21 8.57
CA ASP A 493 14.77 -13.79 9.69
C ASP A 493 16.22 -14.28 9.52
N GLY A 494 17.22 -13.41 9.69
CA GLY A 494 18.63 -13.81 9.58
C GLY A 494 19.07 -14.26 8.18
N ALA A 495 19.53 -15.51 8.02
CA ALA A 495 20.20 -15.98 6.80
C ALA A 495 19.21 -16.32 5.67
N VAL A 496 18.99 -15.36 4.77
CA VAL A 496 18.04 -15.43 3.63
C VAL A 496 18.17 -16.74 2.83
N ALA A 497 19.39 -17.12 2.42
CA ALA A 497 19.60 -18.30 1.57
C ALA A 497 19.14 -19.60 2.25
N THR A 498 19.46 -19.77 3.53
CA THR A 498 19.06 -20.95 4.33
C THR A 498 17.54 -21.02 4.48
N ASN A 499 16.88 -19.88 4.72
CA ASN A 499 15.43 -19.82 4.86
C ASN A 499 14.73 -20.18 3.55
N ILE A 500 15.22 -19.66 2.42
CA ILE A 500 14.64 -19.97 1.10
C ILE A 500 14.90 -21.42 0.70
N ALA A 501 16.09 -21.97 0.97
CA ALA A 501 16.37 -23.40 0.75
C ALA A 501 15.39 -24.30 1.53
N THR A 502 15.17 -23.98 2.82
CA THR A 502 14.21 -24.69 3.68
C THR A 502 12.79 -24.60 3.11
N LEU A 503 12.39 -23.42 2.62
CA LEU A 503 11.08 -23.24 1.99
C LEU A 503 10.95 -24.07 0.70
N ILE A 504 12.00 -24.16 -0.12
CA ILE A 504 12.00 -24.98 -1.34
C ILE A 504 11.81 -26.46 -0.99
N ASP A 505 12.47 -26.97 0.05
CA ASP A 505 12.24 -28.34 0.51
C ASP A 505 10.81 -28.54 1.00
N ARG A 506 10.24 -27.55 1.71
CA ARG A 506 8.83 -27.60 2.13
C ARG A 506 7.85 -27.56 0.95
N ILE A 507 8.18 -26.82 -0.11
CA ILE A 507 7.43 -26.80 -1.37
C ILE A 507 7.46 -28.19 -2.03
N ALA A 508 8.60 -28.89 -1.99
CA ALA A 508 8.73 -30.24 -2.55
C ALA A 508 7.81 -31.28 -1.89
N GLU A 509 7.55 -31.10 -0.60
CA GLU A 509 6.64 -31.94 0.18
C GLU A 509 5.15 -31.61 -0.04
N HIS A 510 4.85 -30.43 -0.60
CA HIS A 510 3.47 -29.97 -0.76
C HIS A 510 2.80 -30.64 -1.96
N THR A 511 1.63 -31.23 -1.77
CA THR A 511 0.93 -32.03 -2.80
C THR A 511 0.52 -31.22 -4.03
N MET A 512 0.22 -29.94 -3.84
CA MET A 512 -0.24 -29.02 -4.89
C MET A 512 0.85 -28.17 -5.54
N LEU A 513 2.09 -28.19 -5.05
CA LEU A 513 3.14 -27.28 -5.55
C LEU A 513 4.18 -28.03 -6.37
N ASN A 514 4.74 -27.35 -7.37
CA ASN A 514 5.76 -27.87 -8.25
C ASN A 514 7.13 -27.27 -7.91
N VAL A 515 7.96 -28.05 -7.20
CA VAL A 515 9.31 -27.63 -6.81
C VAL A 515 10.26 -27.42 -7.99
N ASP A 516 10.01 -28.07 -9.13
CA ASP A 516 10.83 -27.91 -10.33
C ASP A 516 10.52 -26.63 -11.11
N ARG A 517 9.48 -25.89 -10.68
CA ARG A 517 8.99 -24.65 -11.31
C ARG A 517 8.87 -23.52 -10.28
N VAL A 518 9.93 -23.33 -9.50
CA VAL A 518 10.03 -22.23 -8.53
C VAL A 518 10.72 -21.02 -9.14
N ILE A 519 10.08 -19.86 -9.09
CA ILE A 519 10.61 -18.57 -9.51
C ILE A 519 10.81 -17.71 -8.28
N LEU A 520 11.93 -17.00 -8.23
CA LEU A 520 12.23 -16.06 -7.15
C LEU A 520 12.08 -14.62 -7.65
N GLN A 521 11.40 -13.78 -6.88
CA GLN A 521 11.31 -12.36 -7.16
C GLN A 521 12.00 -11.56 -6.04
N ALA A 522 12.92 -10.70 -6.44
CA ALA A 522 13.61 -9.79 -5.55
C ALA A 522 12.68 -8.66 -5.08
N ALA A 523 12.95 -8.16 -3.88
CA ALA A 523 12.54 -6.83 -3.48
C ALA A 523 13.23 -5.77 -4.37
N PRO A 524 12.56 -4.65 -4.72
CA PRO A 524 13.24 -3.49 -5.30
C PRO A 524 14.41 -3.10 -4.41
N SER A 525 15.64 -3.18 -4.93
CA SER A 525 16.86 -2.89 -4.18
C SER A 525 18.02 -2.59 -5.12
N ASP A 526 19.00 -1.84 -4.62
CA ASP A 526 20.23 -1.57 -5.36
C ASP A 526 21.18 -2.78 -5.38
N ASP A 527 20.99 -3.78 -4.50
CA ASP A 527 21.87 -4.95 -4.37
C ASP A 527 21.41 -6.15 -5.22
N VAL A 528 21.40 -5.95 -6.53
CA VAL A 528 21.10 -7.02 -7.49
C VAL A 528 22.14 -8.15 -7.45
N GLN A 529 23.36 -7.87 -6.96
CA GLN A 529 24.43 -8.87 -6.82
C GLN A 529 24.14 -9.89 -5.73
N ALA A 530 23.61 -9.46 -4.58
CA ALA A 530 23.14 -10.39 -3.55
C ALA A 530 22.08 -11.34 -4.09
N PHE A 531 21.13 -10.82 -4.88
CA PHE A 531 20.10 -11.64 -5.51
C PHE A 531 20.67 -12.66 -6.51
N ALA A 532 21.61 -12.25 -7.38
CA ALA A 532 22.27 -13.16 -8.31
C ALA A 532 23.04 -14.28 -7.59
N ARG A 533 23.77 -13.96 -6.51
CA ARG A 533 24.45 -14.96 -5.67
C ARG A 533 23.47 -15.93 -5.01
N LEU A 534 22.32 -15.43 -4.56
CA LEU A 534 21.27 -16.27 -4.00
C LEU A 534 20.75 -17.29 -5.01
N LEU A 535 20.53 -16.88 -6.27
CA LEU A 535 20.12 -17.80 -7.34
C LEU A 535 21.18 -18.89 -7.61
N GLN A 536 22.46 -18.53 -7.59
CA GLN A 536 23.55 -19.51 -7.76
C GLN A 536 23.59 -20.56 -6.63
N GLN A 537 23.30 -20.15 -5.39
CA GLN A 537 23.27 -21.04 -4.24
C GLN A 537 22.07 -21.99 -4.22
N LEU A 538 21.04 -21.69 -5.04
CA LEU A 538 19.76 -22.38 -5.05
C LEU A 538 19.47 -22.98 -6.44
N PRO A 539 20.12 -24.09 -6.81
CA PRO A 539 20.05 -24.64 -8.17
C PRO A 539 18.67 -25.16 -8.59
N ARG A 540 17.72 -25.28 -7.66
CA ARG A 540 16.32 -25.67 -7.92
C ARG A 540 15.43 -24.50 -8.38
N ILE A 541 15.95 -23.28 -8.48
CA ILE A 541 15.19 -22.12 -8.95
C ILE A 541 15.19 -22.08 -10.48
N ALA A 542 13.99 -22.08 -11.07
CA ALA A 542 13.76 -22.07 -12.50
C ALA A 542 13.94 -20.70 -13.17
N GLY A 543 13.89 -19.60 -12.40
CA GLY A 543 14.09 -18.24 -12.92
C GLY A 543 14.04 -17.15 -11.84
N GLY A 544 14.46 -15.94 -12.19
CA GLY A 544 14.50 -14.80 -11.28
C GLY A 544 13.89 -13.52 -11.87
N ILE A 545 13.23 -12.72 -11.02
CA ILE A 545 12.64 -11.42 -11.38
C ILE A 545 13.25 -10.32 -10.50
N VAL A 546 13.75 -9.27 -11.14
CA VAL A 546 14.31 -8.06 -10.48
C VAL A 546 13.49 -6.85 -10.95
N PRO A 547 12.53 -6.36 -10.14
CA PRO A 547 11.57 -5.34 -10.57
C PRO A 547 12.12 -3.90 -10.62
N GLY A 548 13.35 -3.68 -10.16
CA GLY A 548 14.05 -2.39 -10.19
C GLY A 548 15.44 -2.50 -9.58
N GLY A 549 16.40 -1.72 -10.10
CA GLY A 549 17.79 -1.71 -9.64
C GLY A 549 18.80 -1.39 -10.76
N LYS A 550 20.10 -1.39 -10.40
CA LYS A 550 21.22 -1.10 -11.31
C LYS A 550 22.16 -2.30 -11.48
N PRO A 551 21.73 -3.41 -12.12
CA PRO A 551 22.61 -4.55 -12.35
C PRO A 551 23.74 -4.23 -13.34
N SER A 552 24.90 -4.86 -13.14
CA SER A 552 26.02 -4.83 -14.08
C SER A 552 26.02 -6.07 -14.98
N LEU A 553 26.77 -6.03 -16.09
CA LEU A 553 26.85 -7.17 -17.02
C LEU A 553 27.42 -8.41 -16.34
N GLY A 554 28.44 -8.24 -15.49
CA GLY A 554 29.00 -9.33 -14.69
C GLY A 554 27.98 -9.97 -13.75
N THR A 555 27.05 -9.18 -13.18
CA THR A 555 25.97 -9.73 -12.35
C THR A 555 25.04 -10.64 -13.15
N LEU A 556 24.68 -10.27 -14.39
CA LEU A 556 23.71 -11.00 -15.20
C LEU A 556 24.31 -12.19 -15.97
N MET A 557 25.61 -12.17 -16.30
CA MET A 557 26.27 -13.32 -16.94
C MET A 557 26.57 -14.46 -15.98
N ASN A 558 26.52 -14.20 -14.67
CA ASN A 558 26.88 -15.15 -13.64
C ASN A 558 25.73 -16.09 -13.22
N THR A 559 24.53 -15.95 -13.78
CA THR A 559 23.37 -16.79 -13.42
C THR A 559 23.02 -17.76 -14.55
N SER A 560 22.88 -19.04 -14.25
CA SER A 560 22.43 -20.07 -15.21
C SER A 560 20.92 -20.05 -15.46
N ALA A 561 20.12 -19.54 -14.50
CA ALA A 561 18.68 -19.43 -14.63
C ALA A 561 18.26 -18.18 -15.44
N PRO A 562 17.17 -18.23 -16.22
CA PRO A 562 16.57 -17.07 -16.88
C PRO A 562 16.28 -15.93 -15.89
N LEU A 563 16.57 -14.70 -16.30
CA LEU A 563 16.33 -13.50 -15.52
C LEU A 563 15.46 -12.49 -16.26
N PHE A 564 14.49 -11.91 -15.56
CA PHE A 564 13.74 -10.72 -15.97
C PHE A 564 14.18 -9.53 -15.14
N VAL A 565 14.64 -8.46 -15.79
CA VAL A 565 15.26 -7.32 -15.13
C VAL A 565 14.69 -6.01 -15.65
N VAL A 566 14.18 -5.20 -14.73
CA VAL A 566 13.81 -3.80 -15.01
C VAL A 566 14.93 -2.89 -14.54
N ARG A 567 15.47 -2.06 -15.44
CA ARG A 567 16.63 -1.20 -15.21
C ARG A 567 16.29 0.28 -15.26
N GLU A 568 16.90 1.03 -14.35
CA GLU A 568 16.74 2.47 -14.22
C GLU A 568 17.95 3.22 -14.78
N LYS A 569 17.70 4.20 -15.66
CA LYS A 569 18.70 5.09 -16.29
C LYS A 569 19.79 4.38 -17.15
N SER A 570 19.71 4.68 -18.45
CA SER A 570 20.65 4.49 -19.58
C SER A 570 21.39 3.16 -19.76
N GLY A 571 20.86 2.38 -20.71
CA GLY A 571 21.59 1.45 -21.58
C GLY A 571 21.16 0.00 -21.38
N LEU A 572 20.80 -0.71 -22.44
CA LEU A 572 20.62 -2.17 -22.40
C LEU A 572 22.00 -2.84 -22.42
N LEU A 573 22.15 -3.99 -21.75
CA LEU A 573 23.35 -4.80 -21.89
C LEU A 573 23.17 -5.70 -23.10
N THR A 574 23.77 -5.33 -24.23
CA THR A 574 23.62 -5.97 -25.55
C THR A 574 24.17 -7.40 -25.63
N GLN A 575 24.86 -7.88 -24.59
CA GLN A 575 25.47 -9.22 -24.51
C GLN A 575 24.97 -10.05 -23.33
N SER A 576 23.84 -9.69 -22.72
CA SER A 576 23.28 -10.44 -21.59
C SER A 576 22.24 -11.46 -22.05
N PRO A 577 22.23 -12.69 -21.50
CA PRO A 577 21.18 -13.67 -21.77
C PRO A 577 19.84 -13.37 -21.06
N ALA A 578 19.76 -12.27 -20.28
CA ALA A 578 18.57 -11.89 -19.52
C ALA A 578 17.56 -11.08 -20.34
N TRP A 579 16.27 -11.24 -20.02
CA TRP A 579 15.22 -10.34 -20.47
C TRP A 579 15.37 -9.01 -19.74
N GLN A 580 15.55 -7.94 -20.50
CA GLN A 580 15.77 -6.60 -19.95
C GLN A 580 14.73 -5.62 -20.47
N ILE A 581 14.23 -4.81 -19.56
CA ILE A 581 13.47 -3.60 -19.86
C ILE A 581 14.20 -2.41 -19.23
N SER A 582 14.42 -1.38 -20.02
CA SER A 582 14.97 -0.10 -19.53
C SER A 582 13.97 1.01 -19.77
N THR A 583 13.73 1.81 -18.73
CA THR A 583 12.87 2.98 -18.74
C THR A 583 13.68 4.26 -18.57
N ALA A 584 13.21 5.37 -19.14
CA ALA A 584 13.86 6.68 -19.00
C ALA A 584 13.85 7.20 -17.55
N ASN A 585 12.79 6.89 -16.80
CA ASN A 585 12.58 7.24 -15.39
C ASN A 585 12.58 5.99 -14.51
N HIS A 586 12.65 6.17 -13.19
CA HIS A 586 12.46 5.09 -12.21
C HIS A 586 11.13 4.36 -12.48
N ALA A 587 11.08 3.02 -12.38
CA ALA A 587 9.90 2.26 -12.82
C ALA A 587 8.61 2.71 -12.11
N ALA A 588 8.69 3.06 -10.83
CA ALA A 588 7.56 3.57 -10.03
C ALA A 588 7.16 5.03 -10.35
N SER A 589 7.94 5.76 -11.16
CA SER A 589 7.64 7.12 -11.61
C SER A 589 7.32 7.22 -13.10
N THR A 590 7.13 6.09 -13.77
CA THR A 590 6.65 6.02 -15.17
C THR A 590 5.12 6.02 -15.22
N ASP A 591 4.55 6.39 -16.38
CA ASP A 591 3.10 6.34 -16.62
C ASP A 591 2.51 4.92 -16.51
N SER A 592 1.19 4.79 -16.33
CA SER A 592 0.54 3.49 -16.17
C SER A 592 0.70 2.61 -17.42
N ALA A 593 0.84 3.19 -18.63
CA ALA A 593 1.06 2.40 -19.83
C ALA A 593 2.40 1.63 -19.78
N THR A 594 3.45 2.30 -19.33
CA THR A 594 4.78 1.72 -19.11
C THR A 594 4.76 0.70 -17.98
N GLN A 595 4.11 1.02 -16.86
CA GLN A 595 3.98 0.08 -15.73
C GLN A 595 3.19 -1.19 -16.13
N ASN A 596 2.13 -1.03 -16.91
CA ASN A 596 1.34 -2.15 -17.43
C ASN A 596 2.15 -2.98 -18.42
N PHE A 597 2.90 -2.34 -19.33
CA PHE A 597 3.79 -3.05 -20.24
C PHE A 597 4.84 -3.89 -19.50
N ILE A 598 5.48 -3.34 -18.47
CA ILE A 598 6.43 -4.08 -17.62
C ILE A 598 5.75 -5.28 -16.96
N PHE A 599 4.54 -5.08 -16.43
CA PHE A 599 3.78 -6.17 -15.83
C PHE A 599 3.44 -7.26 -16.85
N TYR A 600 2.94 -6.90 -18.03
CA TYR A 600 2.60 -7.88 -19.07
C TYR A 600 3.85 -8.62 -19.60
N ALA A 601 4.99 -7.93 -19.69
CA ALA A 601 6.26 -8.56 -20.03
C ALA A 601 6.71 -9.55 -18.95
N GLN A 602 6.49 -9.23 -17.67
CA GLN A 602 6.73 -10.15 -16.55
C GLN A 602 5.81 -11.36 -16.63
N LEU A 603 4.52 -11.19 -16.97
CA LEU A 603 3.60 -12.31 -17.21
C LEU A 603 4.10 -13.21 -18.35
N ARG A 604 4.58 -12.60 -19.44
CA ARG A 604 5.11 -13.34 -20.58
C ARG A 604 6.40 -14.09 -20.24
N PHE A 605 7.26 -13.50 -19.41
CA PHE A 605 8.44 -14.16 -18.86
C PHE A 605 8.05 -15.37 -17.99
N LEU A 606 7.06 -15.20 -17.11
CA LEU A 606 6.58 -16.29 -16.26
C LEU A 606 6.06 -17.45 -17.12
N GLN A 607 5.23 -17.19 -18.14
CA GLN A 607 4.77 -18.21 -19.09
C GLN A 607 5.93 -18.95 -19.79
N MET A 608 7.00 -18.25 -20.16
CA MET A 608 8.18 -18.89 -20.74
C MET A 608 8.88 -19.84 -19.74
N VAL A 609 9.12 -19.36 -18.51
CA VAL A 609 9.88 -20.12 -17.51
C VAL A 609 9.12 -21.33 -16.98
N VAL A 610 7.81 -21.22 -16.81
CA VAL A 610 6.97 -22.30 -16.27
C VAL A 610 6.42 -23.26 -17.32
N GLY A 611 6.57 -22.94 -18.61
CA GLY A 611 5.93 -23.62 -19.75
C GLY A 611 4.60 -22.98 -20.13
N GLU A 612 4.12 -23.19 -21.37
CA GLU A 612 2.84 -22.61 -21.85
C GLU A 612 1.69 -23.02 -20.93
N LEU A 613 1.33 -22.12 -20.01
CA LEU A 613 0.11 -22.19 -19.23
C LEU A 613 -1.01 -21.76 -20.17
N THR A 614 -1.76 -22.73 -20.70
CA THR A 614 -2.98 -22.44 -21.42
C THR A 614 -3.94 -21.73 -20.48
N LEU A 615 -4.35 -20.55 -20.88
CA LEU A 615 -5.33 -19.82 -20.11
C LEU A 615 -6.66 -20.57 -20.17
N PRO A 616 -7.35 -20.79 -19.04
CA PRO A 616 -8.62 -21.51 -19.04
C PRO A 616 -9.66 -20.76 -19.90
N PRO A 617 -10.60 -21.49 -20.52
CA PRO A 617 -11.72 -20.90 -21.27
C PRO A 617 -12.51 -19.96 -20.37
N GLN A 618 -13.04 -18.87 -20.93
CA GLN A 618 -13.90 -17.96 -20.15
C GLN A 618 -15.28 -18.57 -19.98
N ASP A 619 -15.69 -18.79 -18.73
CA ASP A 619 -17.08 -19.07 -18.40
C ASP A 619 -17.91 -17.82 -18.72
N THR A 620 -18.60 -17.87 -19.85
CA THR A 620 -19.52 -16.80 -20.28
C THR A 620 -20.90 -16.91 -19.63
N GLU A 621 -21.10 -17.91 -18.74
CA GLU A 621 -22.40 -18.29 -18.17
C GLU A 621 -22.58 -18.00 -16.67
N THR A 622 -21.97 -16.96 -16.09
CA THR A 622 -22.31 -16.57 -14.69
C THR A 622 -22.33 -15.05 -14.44
N LEU A 623 -22.91 -14.28 -15.37
CA LEU A 623 -23.43 -12.94 -15.03
C LEU A 623 -24.87 -13.07 -14.48
N ARG A 624 -25.03 -13.73 -13.33
CA ARG A 624 -26.22 -13.49 -12.49
C ARG A 624 -25.78 -12.65 -11.30
N PRO A 625 -26.35 -11.45 -11.08
CA PRO A 625 -26.04 -10.68 -9.88
C PRO A 625 -26.45 -11.52 -8.66
N PRO A 626 -25.61 -11.59 -7.60
CA PRO A 626 -26.05 -12.17 -6.34
C PRO A 626 -27.27 -11.39 -5.84
N ALA A 627 -28.29 -12.11 -5.37
CA ALA A 627 -29.41 -11.50 -4.68
C ALA A 627 -28.88 -10.71 -3.47
N LEU A 628 -29.40 -9.48 -3.33
CA LEU A 628 -29.02 -8.43 -2.37
C LEU A 628 -28.93 -8.89 -0.91
#